data_AF-A0A960VQB2-F1
#
_entry.id   AF-A0A960VQB2-F1
#
_cell.length_a   1.000
_cell.length_b   1.000
_cell.length_c   1.000
_cell.angle_alpha   90.00
_cell.angle_beta   90.00
_cell.angle_gamma   90.00
#
_symmetry.space_group_name_H-M   'P 1'
#
loop_
_entity.id
_entity.type
_entity.pdbx_description
1 polymer ?
#
loop_
_entity_poly.entity_id
_entity_poly.type
_entity_poly.pdbx_seq_one_letter_code
_entity_poly.pdbx_strand_id
1 'polypeptide(L)'
;MEYGPSAPMLSKFTDWLFSAMARRKGLAAIPGNPIRLRDYYFRRLSILARRTYLEEALFTCPACGFRTLDNPSSYEICLLCWWMDDEDDLWSPESTDGVNRKSLVQWQRNVLIRFPIDIREYRRLQRDPDWRPISKEDLLAAPRKLQEREEKLEQHRKSYPPQYWLWKQD
;
A
#
# COMPACT_ATOMS: atom_id res chain seq x y z
N MET A 1 -10.11 -6.97 -23.27
CA MET A 1 -8.90 -7.76 -22.97
C MET A 1 -8.42 -7.38 -21.58
N GLU A 2 -8.78 -8.17 -20.57
CA GLU A 2 -8.32 -7.95 -19.20
C GLU A 2 -6.87 -8.45 -19.09
N TYR A 3 -5.90 -7.55 -19.06
CA TYR A 3 -4.53 -7.87 -18.64
C TYR A 3 -4.51 -8.08 -17.11
N GLY A 4 -4.94 -9.27 -16.69
CA GLY A 4 -4.60 -9.81 -15.37
C GLY A 4 -3.12 -10.23 -15.34
N PRO A 5 -2.44 -10.14 -14.18
CA PRO A 5 -1.07 -10.62 -14.06
C PRO A 5 -1.02 -12.12 -14.40
N SER A 6 -0.03 -12.53 -15.19
CA SER A 6 0.17 -13.93 -15.57
C SER A 6 0.31 -14.84 -14.34
N ALA A 7 -0.36 -15.99 -14.35
CA ALA A 7 -0.39 -17.00 -13.28
C ALA A 7 0.97 -17.36 -12.61
N PRO A 8 2.14 -17.33 -13.29
CA PRO A 8 3.43 -17.62 -12.64
C PRO A 8 3.88 -16.55 -11.62
N MET A 9 3.38 -15.31 -11.74
CA MET A 9 3.73 -14.22 -10.83
C MET A 9 2.96 -14.35 -9.50
N LEU A 10 1.76 -14.95 -9.55
CA LEU A 10 0.94 -15.22 -8.37
C LEU A 10 1.56 -16.33 -7.50
N SER A 11 2.04 -17.46 -8.05
CA SER A 11 2.53 -18.56 -7.20
C SER A 11 3.82 -18.22 -6.42
N LYS A 12 4.81 -17.60 -7.07
CA LYS A 12 6.06 -17.20 -6.40
C LYS A 12 5.85 -16.11 -5.35
N PHE A 13 4.83 -15.28 -5.56
CA PHE A 13 4.47 -14.19 -4.65
C PHE A 13 3.62 -14.68 -3.48
N THR A 14 2.75 -15.67 -3.67
CA THR A 14 2.04 -16.32 -2.56
C THR A 14 3.00 -17.05 -1.65
N ASP A 15 3.96 -17.79 -2.20
CA ASP A 15 4.99 -18.49 -1.42
C ASP A 15 5.87 -17.51 -0.64
N TRP A 16 6.17 -16.34 -1.23
CA TRP A 16 6.85 -15.24 -0.54
C TRP A 16 6.00 -14.58 0.55
N LEU A 17 4.72 -14.28 0.28
CA LEU A 17 3.77 -13.71 1.24
C LEU A 17 3.63 -14.62 2.47
N PHE A 18 3.45 -15.92 2.25
CA PHE A 18 3.43 -16.93 3.32
C PHE A 18 4.75 -16.94 4.10
N SER A 19 5.89 -16.86 3.42
CA SER A 19 7.22 -16.86 4.06
C SER A 19 7.56 -15.55 4.77
N ALA A 20 6.97 -14.41 4.38
CA ALA A 20 7.18 -13.10 4.99
C ALA A 20 6.27 -12.91 6.22
N MET A 21 5.00 -13.31 6.13
CA MET A 21 4.05 -13.27 7.24
C MET A 21 4.44 -14.24 8.38
N ALA A 22 4.97 -15.42 8.06
CA ALA A 22 5.42 -16.41 9.04
C ALA A 22 6.60 -15.94 9.92
N ARG A 23 7.35 -14.91 9.51
CA ARG A 23 8.55 -14.45 10.21
C ARG A 23 8.32 -13.42 11.31
N ARG A 24 7.18 -12.70 11.34
CA ARG A 24 6.97 -11.57 12.28
C ARG A 24 5.89 -11.79 13.33
N LYS A 25 4.98 -12.75 13.16
CA LYS A 25 3.98 -13.08 14.19
C LYS A 25 3.71 -14.58 14.13
N GLY A 26 3.53 -15.22 15.29
CA GLY A 26 2.94 -16.56 15.42
C GLY A 26 1.48 -16.62 14.97
N LEU A 27 1.14 -15.99 13.84
CA LEU A 27 -0.09 -16.20 13.10
C LEU A 27 0.11 -17.50 12.33
N ALA A 28 -0.57 -18.54 12.81
CA ALA A 28 -0.68 -19.82 12.10
C ALA A 28 -0.98 -19.53 10.63
N ALA A 29 -0.10 -20.00 9.75
CA ALA A 29 -0.34 -20.04 8.32
C ALA A 29 -1.76 -20.56 8.09
N ILE A 30 -2.61 -19.80 7.38
CA ILE A 30 -3.88 -20.36 6.91
C ILE A 30 -3.48 -21.53 6.01
N PRO A 31 -3.68 -22.80 6.42
CA PRO A 31 -3.29 -23.90 5.58
C PRO A 31 -4.30 -23.99 4.46
N GLY A 32 -3.81 -24.06 3.22
CA GLY A 32 -4.54 -24.74 2.18
C GLY A 32 -4.86 -23.92 0.95
N ASN A 33 -4.48 -24.54 -0.17
CA ASN A 33 -5.07 -24.47 -1.49
C ASN A 33 -5.12 -23.07 -2.16
N PRO A 34 -4.33 -22.83 -3.22
CA PRO A 34 -4.32 -21.56 -3.96
C PRO A 34 -5.69 -21.11 -4.50
N ILE A 35 -6.67 -22.02 -4.62
CA ILE A 35 -8.07 -21.67 -4.93
C ILE A 35 -8.67 -20.76 -3.85
N ARG A 36 -8.43 -21.06 -2.55
CA ARG A 36 -8.97 -20.28 -1.43
C ARG A 36 -8.39 -18.86 -1.36
N LEU A 37 -7.14 -18.70 -1.75
CA LEU A 37 -6.49 -17.40 -1.70
C LEU A 37 -6.98 -16.50 -2.84
N ARG A 38 -7.15 -17.07 -4.05
CA ARG A 38 -7.81 -16.37 -5.16
C ARG A 38 -9.22 -15.91 -4.76
N ASP A 39 -10.02 -16.80 -4.17
CA ASP A 39 -11.39 -16.49 -3.74
C ASP A 39 -11.42 -15.43 -2.64
N TYR A 40 -10.49 -15.51 -1.68
CA TYR A 40 -10.29 -14.48 -0.67
C TYR A 40 -10.01 -13.12 -1.31
N TYR A 41 -9.07 -13.04 -2.26
CA TYR A 41 -8.73 -11.81 -2.96
C TYR A 41 -9.92 -11.24 -3.74
N PHE A 42 -10.62 -12.06 -4.53
CA PHE A 42 -11.78 -11.59 -5.30
C PHE A 42 -12.91 -11.11 -4.40
N ARG A 43 -13.22 -11.85 -3.32
CA ARG A 43 -14.25 -11.46 -2.36
C ARG A 43 -13.87 -10.16 -1.66
N ARG A 44 -12.62 -10.02 -1.24
CA ARG A 44 -12.16 -8.84 -0.52
C ARG A 44 -12.07 -7.61 -1.43
N LEU A 45 -11.61 -7.74 -2.66
CA LEU A 45 -11.66 -6.67 -3.67
C LEU A 45 -13.09 -6.19 -3.92
N SER A 46 -14.05 -7.12 -4.00
CA SER A 46 -15.47 -6.79 -4.18
C SER A 46 -16.04 -6.03 -2.98
N ILE A 47 -15.62 -6.37 -1.76
CA ILE A 47 -15.97 -5.64 -0.54
C ILE A 47 -15.37 -4.23 -0.58
N LEU A 48 -14.08 -4.09 -0.87
CA LEU A 48 -13.43 -2.78 -0.95
C LEU A 48 -14.10 -1.89 -2.00
N ALA A 49 -14.36 -2.42 -3.20
CA ALA A 49 -15.07 -1.73 -4.28
C ALA A 49 -16.45 -1.21 -3.84
N ARG A 50 -17.21 -2.02 -3.10
CA ARG A 50 -18.50 -1.61 -2.54
C ARG A 50 -18.34 -0.50 -1.50
N ARG A 51 -17.37 -0.64 -0.60
CA ARG A 51 -17.11 0.34 0.46
C ARG A 51 -16.66 1.68 -0.10
N THR A 52 -15.79 1.68 -1.11
CA THR A 52 -15.42 2.91 -1.82
C THR A 52 -16.64 3.57 -2.47
N TYR A 53 -17.49 2.79 -3.16
CA TYR A 53 -18.73 3.32 -3.75
C TYR A 53 -19.69 3.92 -2.70
N LEU A 54 -19.71 3.36 -1.50
CA LEU A 54 -20.49 3.87 -0.37
C LEU A 54 -19.78 5.01 0.39
N GLU A 55 -18.64 5.50 -0.11
CA GLU A 55 -17.80 6.52 0.54
C GLU A 55 -17.42 6.15 1.99
N GLU A 56 -17.31 4.85 2.27
CA GLU A 56 -16.79 4.38 3.55
C GLU A 56 -15.30 4.70 3.67
N ALA A 57 -14.86 5.01 4.90
CA ALA A 57 -13.47 5.35 5.17
C ALA A 57 -12.55 4.18 4.81
N LEU A 58 -11.80 4.36 3.73
CA LEU A 58 -10.66 3.54 3.32
C LEU A 58 -9.44 4.43 3.17
N PHE A 59 -8.30 3.88 3.57
CA PHE A 59 -7.03 4.55 3.52
C PHE A 59 -6.33 4.32 2.18
N THR A 60 -5.62 5.35 1.76
CA THR A 60 -4.85 5.39 0.51
C THR A 60 -3.61 4.50 0.61
N CYS A 61 -3.45 3.57 -0.33
CA CYS A 61 -2.21 2.82 -0.46
C CYS A 61 -1.08 3.74 -0.93
N PRO A 62 0.06 3.82 -0.22
CA PRO A 62 1.15 4.73 -0.56
C PRO A 62 1.77 4.43 -1.93
N ALA A 63 1.79 3.16 -2.33
CA ALA A 63 2.40 2.75 -3.59
C ALA A 63 1.54 3.11 -4.81
N CYS A 64 0.22 2.89 -4.78
CA CYS A 64 -0.63 2.98 -5.98
C CYS A 64 -1.69 4.09 -5.96
N GLY A 65 -1.90 4.71 -4.81
CA GLY A 65 -2.87 5.79 -4.62
C GLY A 65 -4.32 5.36 -4.54
N PHE A 66 -4.65 4.09 -4.77
CA PHE A 66 -6.02 3.61 -4.59
C PHE A 66 -6.36 3.45 -3.11
N ARG A 67 -7.61 3.77 -2.75
CA ARG A 67 -8.15 3.53 -1.41
C ARG A 67 -8.44 2.04 -1.24
N THR A 68 -7.54 1.32 -0.62
CA THR A 68 -7.61 -0.15 -0.51
C THR A 68 -7.33 -0.68 0.88
N LEU A 69 -6.97 0.17 1.83
CA LEU A 69 -6.52 -0.23 3.17
C LEU A 69 -7.61 0.10 4.20
N ASP A 70 -7.84 -0.80 5.14
CA ASP A 70 -8.72 -0.57 6.29
C ASP A 70 -8.05 0.30 7.34
N ASN A 71 -6.73 0.13 7.52
CA ASN A 71 -5.97 0.85 8.54
C ASN A 71 -4.63 1.33 8.00
N PRO A 72 -4.21 2.55 8.34
CA PRO A 72 -2.90 3.08 8.03
C PRO A 72 -1.80 2.32 8.79
N SER A 73 -0.62 2.18 8.20
CA SER A 73 0.59 1.72 8.88
C SER A 73 0.40 0.38 9.60
N SER A 74 -0.40 -0.52 9.01
CA SER A 74 -0.93 -1.71 9.67
C SER A 74 -0.35 -3.03 9.14
N TYR A 75 0.64 -2.94 8.25
CA TYR A 75 1.15 -4.07 7.45
C TYR A 75 0.08 -4.75 6.58
N GLU A 76 -1.03 -4.06 6.30
CA GLU A 76 -2.04 -4.53 5.37
C GLU A 76 -1.48 -4.53 3.95
N ILE A 77 -1.81 -5.57 3.18
CA ILE A 77 -1.37 -5.70 1.79
C ILE A 77 -2.43 -5.11 0.87
N CYS A 78 -2.05 -4.13 0.06
CA CYS A 78 -2.90 -3.59 -0.99
C CYS A 78 -3.26 -4.68 -2.00
N LEU A 79 -4.55 -4.96 -2.17
CA LEU A 79 -5.01 -6.02 -3.07
C LEU A 79 -4.95 -5.67 -4.56
N LEU A 80 -4.59 -4.43 -4.90
CA LEU A 80 -4.37 -3.99 -6.28
C LEU A 80 -2.90 -4.10 -6.68
N CYS A 81 -2.03 -3.47 -5.90
CA CYS A 81 -0.63 -3.33 -6.24
C CYS A 81 0.30 -4.21 -5.41
N TRP A 82 -0.21 -4.88 -4.37
CA TRP A 82 0.54 -5.84 -3.55
C TRP A 82 1.59 -5.26 -2.60
N TRP A 83 1.65 -3.94 -2.49
CA TRP A 83 2.43 -3.26 -1.47
C TRP A 83 1.94 -3.63 -0.06
N MET A 84 2.85 -3.98 0.85
CA MET A 84 2.56 -4.12 2.27
C MET A 84 2.78 -2.79 2.97
N ASP A 85 1.75 -2.29 3.64
CA ASP A 85 1.71 -0.96 4.24
C ASP A 85 2.56 -0.87 5.51
N ASP A 86 3.86 -0.59 5.31
CA ASP A 86 4.84 -0.38 6.37
C ASP A 86 5.07 1.12 6.61
N GLU A 87 5.04 1.55 7.86
CA GLU A 87 5.26 2.94 8.23
C GLU A 87 6.70 3.38 7.95
N ASP A 88 7.67 2.49 8.15
CA ASP A 88 9.10 2.79 7.98
C ASP A 88 9.42 3.16 6.52
N ASP A 89 8.73 2.52 5.57
CA ASP A 89 8.86 2.80 4.14
C ASP A 89 8.32 4.19 3.75
N LEU A 90 7.47 4.81 4.58
CA LEU A 90 7.02 6.19 4.37
C LEU A 90 8.09 7.20 4.76
N TRP A 91 8.86 6.90 5.82
CA TRP A 91 9.92 7.76 6.34
C TRP A 91 11.23 7.61 5.57
N SER A 92 11.48 6.42 5.04
CA SER A 92 12.63 6.11 4.20
C SER A 92 12.17 5.59 2.83
N PRO A 93 11.51 6.43 2.01
CA PRO A 93 10.88 6.00 0.75
C PRO A 93 11.86 5.52 -0.33
N GLU A 94 13.17 5.76 -0.15
CA GLU A 94 14.25 5.22 -0.99
C GLU A 94 14.88 3.94 -0.43
N SER A 95 14.58 3.55 0.82
CA SER A 95 15.13 2.33 1.42
C SER A 95 14.63 1.08 0.71
N THR A 96 15.53 0.12 0.55
CA THR A 96 15.21 -1.22 0.01
C THR A 96 15.25 -2.30 1.07
N ASP A 97 15.54 -1.94 2.32
CA ASP A 97 15.75 -2.89 3.43
C ASP A 97 14.43 -3.44 3.97
N GLY A 98 13.31 -2.82 3.57
CA GLY A 98 11.97 -3.25 3.91
C GLY A 98 11.59 -4.60 3.30
N VAL A 99 10.55 -5.17 3.90
CA VAL A 99 9.85 -6.38 3.45
C VAL A 99 9.48 -6.34 1.96
N ASN A 100 9.16 -5.17 1.42
CA ASN A 100 8.72 -4.98 0.03
C ASN A 100 9.85 -5.19 -1.02
N ARG A 101 11.11 -5.44 -0.61
CA ARG A 101 12.31 -5.71 -1.44
C ARG A 101 12.72 -4.63 -2.46
N LYS A 102 11.89 -3.62 -2.60
CA LYS A 102 12.04 -2.46 -3.45
C LYS A 102 11.54 -1.28 -2.65
N SER A 103 12.13 -0.13 -2.89
CA SER A 103 11.71 1.08 -2.21
C SER A 103 10.31 1.51 -2.61
N LEU A 104 9.67 2.32 -1.78
CA LEU A 104 8.36 2.88 -2.08
C LEU A 104 8.38 3.65 -3.42
N VAL A 105 9.45 4.43 -3.67
CA VAL A 105 9.65 5.13 -4.95
C VAL A 105 9.68 4.16 -6.14
N GLN A 106 10.39 3.03 -6.01
CA GLN A 106 10.45 2.02 -7.06
C GLN A 106 9.09 1.36 -7.28
N TRP A 107 8.33 1.09 -6.22
CA TRP A 107 6.98 0.54 -6.32
C TRP A 107 6.01 1.51 -7.00
N GLN A 108 6.03 2.79 -6.64
CA GLN A 108 5.23 3.82 -7.29
C GLN A 108 5.51 3.87 -8.81
N ARG A 109 6.78 3.85 -9.22
CA ARG A 109 7.15 3.80 -10.65
C ARG A 109 6.61 2.55 -11.34
N ASN A 110 6.77 1.38 -10.73
CA ASN A 110 6.34 0.11 -11.33
C ASN A 110 4.82 0.02 -11.45
N VAL A 111 4.07 0.48 -10.44
CA VAL A 111 2.62 0.39 -10.47
C VAL A 111 2.02 1.36 -11.48
N LEU A 112 2.65 2.51 -11.73
CA LEU A 112 2.19 3.47 -12.75
C LEU A 112 2.31 2.93 -14.19
N ILE A 113 3.16 1.93 -14.44
CA ILE A 113 3.19 1.22 -15.73
C ILE A 113 1.87 0.47 -15.94
N ARG A 114 1.27 -0.07 -14.86
CA ARG A 114 0.03 -0.85 -14.91
C ARG A 114 -1.22 0.00 -14.71
N PHE A 115 -1.12 1.01 -13.85
CA PHE A 115 -2.19 1.95 -13.53
C PHE A 115 -1.68 3.38 -13.71
N PRO A 116 -1.60 3.86 -14.96
CA PRO A 116 -1.18 5.24 -15.28
C PRO A 116 -1.91 6.30 -14.44
N ILE A 117 -1.29 7.47 -14.24
CA ILE A 117 -1.75 8.49 -13.27
C ILE A 117 -3.18 9.00 -13.53
N ASP A 118 -3.60 9.00 -14.78
CA ASP A 118 -4.92 9.38 -15.28
C ASP A 118 -6.02 8.33 -15.00
N ILE A 119 -5.64 7.08 -14.69
CA ILE A 119 -6.59 6.06 -14.22
C ILE A 119 -7.00 6.37 -12.77
N ARG A 120 -8.09 7.11 -12.62
CA ARG A 120 -8.65 7.48 -11.30
C ARG A 120 -9.60 6.45 -10.71
N GLU A 121 -10.12 5.54 -11.52
CA GLU A 121 -10.99 4.44 -11.07
C GLU A 121 -10.55 3.11 -11.68
N TYR A 122 -10.54 2.04 -10.88
CA TYR A 122 -10.34 0.68 -11.35
C TYR A 122 -11.18 -0.31 -10.55
N ARG A 123 -12.05 -1.08 -11.22
CA ARG A 123 -12.99 -2.01 -10.56
C ARG A 123 -13.79 -1.35 -9.42
N ARG A 124 -14.27 -0.11 -9.63
CA ARG A 124 -14.97 0.75 -8.66
C ARG A 124 -14.14 1.21 -7.45
N LEU A 125 -12.85 0.86 -7.39
CA LEU A 125 -11.93 1.47 -6.44
C LEU A 125 -11.49 2.81 -7.00
N GLN A 126 -11.46 3.81 -6.13
CA GLN A 126 -11.11 5.19 -6.46
C GLN A 126 -9.66 5.45 -6.01
N ARG A 127 -8.91 6.12 -6.89
CA ARG A 127 -7.62 6.72 -6.55
C ARG A 127 -7.89 7.99 -5.76
N ASP A 128 -7.15 8.14 -4.67
CA ASP A 128 -7.15 9.37 -3.89
C ASP A 128 -6.79 10.55 -4.79
N PRO A 129 -7.64 11.60 -4.87
CA PRO A 129 -7.38 12.76 -5.72
C PRO A 129 -6.08 13.47 -5.35
N ASP A 130 -5.71 13.45 -4.07
CA ASP A 130 -4.50 14.10 -3.55
C ASP A 130 -3.23 13.25 -3.77
N TRP A 131 -3.40 11.97 -4.15
CA TRP A 131 -2.25 11.10 -4.34
C TRP A 131 -1.48 11.44 -5.62
N ARG A 132 -0.17 11.55 -5.46
CA ARG A 132 0.81 11.71 -6.53
C ARG A 132 2.08 10.91 -6.23
N PRO A 133 2.87 10.59 -7.26
CA PRO A 133 4.19 9.99 -7.05
C PRO A 133 5.09 10.90 -6.22
N ILE A 134 5.96 10.28 -5.42
CA ILE A 134 6.98 10.95 -4.61
C ILE A 134 7.95 11.65 -5.56
N SER A 135 8.08 12.95 -5.37
CA SER A 135 8.98 13.83 -6.10
C SER A 135 10.36 13.88 -5.45
N LYS A 136 11.34 14.49 -6.12
CA LYS A 136 12.67 14.69 -5.52
C LYS A 136 12.60 15.63 -4.33
N GLU A 137 11.70 16.60 -4.38
CA GLU A 137 11.46 17.58 -3.33
C GLU A 137 10.94 16.92 -2.06
N ASP A 138 10.07 15.92 -2.18
CA ASP A 138 9.58 15.14 -1.03
C ASP A 138 10.73 14.36 -0.36
N LEU A 139 11.61 13.76 -1.16
CA LEU A 139 12.77 13.01 -0.67
C LEU A 139 13.74 13.91 0.09
N LEU A 140 14.01 15.10 -0.44
CA LEU A 140 14.85 16.10 0.22
C LEU A 140 14.22 16.63 1.52
N ALA A 141 12.90 16.67 1.59
CA ALA A 141 12.17 17.11 2.78
C ALA A 141 12.00 16.00 3.84
N ALA A 142 12.15 14.71 3.46
CA ALA A 142 11.84 13.57 4.33
C ALA A 142 12.60 13.58 5.68
N PRO A 143 13.92 13.86 5.76
CA PRO A 143 14.64 13.88 7.03
C PRO A 143 14.11 14.94 8.00
N ARG A 144 13.78 16.14 7.50
CA ARG A 144 13.21 17.24 8.29
C ARG A 144 11.82 16.87 8.80
N LYS A 145 10.97 16.31 7.93
CA LYS A 145 9.62 15.88 8.30
C LYS A 145 9.62 14.74 9.32
N LEU A 146 10.60 13.84 9.26
CA LEU A 146 10.81 12.80 10.27
C LEU A 146 11.12 13.42 11.63
N GLN A 147 12.08 14.35 11.69
CA GLN A 147 12.45 15.04 12.92
C GLN A 147 11.25 15.82 13.51
N GLU A 148 10.53 16.59 12.70
CA GLU A 148 9.33 17.30 13.13
C GLU A 148 8.24 16.36 13.68
N ARG A 149 8.11 15.14 13.14
CA ARG A 149 7.19 14.12 13.68
C ARG A 149 7.68 13.60 15.02
N GLU A 150 8.96 13.26 15.16
CA GLU A 150 9.49 12.76 16.44
C GLU A 150 9.23 13.78 17.55
N GLU A 151 9.46 15.06 17.26
CA GLU A 151 9.15 16.18 18.15
C GLU A 151 7.65 16.34 18.42
N LYS A 152 6.79 16.18 17.40
CA LYS A 152 5.31 16.29 17.54
C LYS A 152 4.66 15.05 18.16
N LEU A 153 5.20 13.85 17.98
CA LEU A 153 4.70 12.60 18.59
C LEU A 153 4.93 12.61 20.10
N GLU A 154 6.05 13.16 20.53
CA GLU A 154 6.36 13.40 21.94
C GLU A 154 5.31 14.34 22.58
N GLN A 155 4.76 15.27 21.80
CA GLN A 155 3.86 16.32 22.28
C GLN A 155 2.35 16.02 22.08
N HIS A 156 1.95 15.40 20.97
CA HIS A 156 0.55 15.21 20.57
C HIS A 156 0.35 13.97 19.70
N ARG A 157 -0.13 12.89 20.31
CA ARG A 157 -0.42 11.56 19.71
C ARG A 157 -1.49 11.54 18.60
N LYS A 158 -1.91 12.66 18.00
CA LYS A 158 -3.26 12.73 17.40
C LYS A 158 -3.51 13.36 16.03
N SER A 159 -2.59 13.96 15.30
CA SER A 159 -3.08 14.79 14.17
C SER A 159 -3.11 14.17 12.77
N TYR A 160 -2.23 13.23 12.37
CA TYR A 160 -2.25 12.77 10.98
C TYR A 160 -1.78 11.32 10.80
N PRO A 161 -2.52 10.48 10.05
CA PRO A 161 -2.01 9.18 9.63
C PRO A 161 -0.75 9.38 8.78
N PRO A 162 0.35 8.66 9.08
CA PRO A 162 1.64 8.80 8.42
C PRO A 162 1.59 8.73 6.90
N GLN A 163 0.62 8.06 6.27
CA GLN A 163 0.66 7.96 4.82
C GLN A 163 0.41 9.29 4.10
N TYR A 164 -0.30 10.25 4.69
CA TYR A 164 -0.80 11.38 3.91
C TYR A 164 0.22 12.52 3.72
N TRP A 165 1.26 12.63 4.56
CA TRP A 165 2.18 13.77 4.53
C TRP A 165 3.12 13.81 3.31
N LEU A 166 3.31 12.68 2.63
CA LEU A 166 4.19 12.57 1.46
C LEU A 166 3.60 13.23 0.21
N TRP A 167 2.27 13.19 0.05
CA TRP A 167 1.60 13.65 -1.16
C TRP A 167 0.44 14.61 -0.94
N LYS A 168 -0.11 14.73 0.28
CA LYS A 168 -1.00 15.86 0.60
C LYS A 168 -0.18 17.14 0.65
N GLN A 169 -0.60 18.12 -0.14
CA GLN A 169 -0.18 19.50 -0.02
C GLN A 169 -1.13 20.18 0.96
N ASP A 170 -0.59 20.95 1.91
CA ASP A 170 -1.36 21.83 2.79
C ASP A 170 -2.04 22.95 2.00
#